data_AF-X1B8X3-F1
#
_entry.id   AF-X1B8X3-F1
#
_cell.length_a   1.000
_cell.length_b   1.000
_cell.length_c   1.000
_cell.angle_alpha   90.00
_cell.angle_beta   90.00
_cell.angle_gamma   90.00
#
_symmetry.space_group_name_H-M   'P 1'
#
loop_
_entity.id
_entity.type
_entity.pdbx_description
1 polymer ?
#
loop_
_entity_poly.entity_id
_entity_poly.type
_entity_poly.pdbx_seq_one_letter_code
_entity_poly.pdbx_strand_id
1 'polypeptide(L)'
;YHDPCHTGRHMGLYEEPRDILKKIANITEMKTIKQSANCCGAGGGVKKGFSELALEIAKSRIKEAEETGAEYLISICPFCYRNLADAIADIGSNLKMVDLMELLEEALN
;
A
#
# COMPACT_ATOMS: atom_id res chain seq x y z
N TYR A 1 -3.65 2.78 4.96
CA TYR A 1 -2.93 1.47 4.85
C TYR A 1 -3.35 0.76 3.57
N HIS A 2 -2.42 0.19 2.80
CA HIS A 2 -2.72 -0.66 1.65
C HIS A 2 -2.77 -2.12 2.07
N ASP A 3 -3.94 -2.75 1.90
CA ASP A 3 -4.17 -4.17 2.19
C ASP A 3 -3.54 -5.07 1.10
N PRO A 4 -2.46 -5.83 1.40
CA PRO A 4 -1.88 -6.73 0.42
C PRO A 4 -2.81 -7.91 0.14
N CYS A 5 -2.86 -8.36 -1.11
CA CYS A 5 -3.80 -9.42 -1.52
C CYS A 5 -3.56 -10.74 -0.78
N HIS A 6 -2.30 -11.16 -0.59
CA HIS A 6 -1.97 -12.42 0.09
C HIS A 6 -2.35 -12.41 1.57
N THR A 7 -1.86 -11.42 2.33
CA THR A 7 -2.15 -11.35 3.77
C THR A 7 -3.62 -10.98 4.03
N GLY A 8 -4.20 -10.11 3.21
CA GLY A 8 -5.61 -9.74 3.31
C GLY A 8 -6.55 -10.84 2.82
N ARG A 9 -6.63 -11.05 1.50
CA ARG A 9 -7.68 -11.91 0.90
C ARG A 9 -7.48 -13.40 1.16
N HIS A 10 -6.22 -13.86 1.28
CA HIS A 10 -5.95 -15.29 1.49
C HIS A 10 -5.79 -15.66 2.97
N MET A 11 -5.35 -14.73 3.82
CA MET A 11 -5.11 -15.03 5.24
C MET A 11 -6.07 -14.31 6.21
N GLY A 12 -6.87 -13.35 5.73
CA GLY A 12 -7.81 -12.59 6.55
C GLY A 12 -7.19 -11.52 7.45
N LEU A 13 -5.89 -11.23 7.27
CA LEU A 13 -5.14 -10.29 8.09
C LEU A 13 -5.42 -8.86 7.64
N TYR A 14 -6.40 -8.24 8.30
CA TYR A 14 -6.83 -6.87 8.04
C TYR A 14 -6.74 -5.98 9.27
N GLU A 15 -7.11 -6.51 10.44
CA GLU A 15 -7.19 -5.71 11.66
C GLU A 15 -5.84 -5.64 12.38
N GLU A 16 -5.06 -6.72 12.38
CA GLU A 16 -3.79 -6.79 13.09
C GLU A 16 -2.79 -5.70 12.65
N PRO A 17 -2.60 -5.43 11.33
CA PRO A 17 -1.74 -4.32 10.91
C PRO A 17 -2.31 -2.96 11.31
N ARG A 18 -3.65 -2.80 11.28
CA ARG A 18 -4.32 -1.55 11.67
C ARG A 18 -4.20 -1.30 13.16
N ASP A 19 -4.31 -2.34 13.98
CA ASP A 19 -4.21 -2.23 15.44
C ASP A 19 -2.79 -1.91 15.90
N ILE A 20 -1.77 -2.35 15.16
CA ILE A 20 -0.40 -1.88 15.33
C ILE A 20 -0.31 -0.41 14.93
N LEU A 21 -0.78 -0.06 13.74
CA LEU A 21 -0.69 1.31 13.20
C LEU A 21 -1.41 2.35 14.08
N LYS A 22 -2.60 2.05 14.61
CA LYS A 22 -3.35 2.94 15.51
C LYS A 22 -2.58 3.30 16.79
N LYS A 23 -1.58 2.50 17.18
CA LYS A 23 -0.75 2.77 18.38
C LYS A 23 0.39 3.73 18.09
N ILE A 24 0.80 3.87 16.84
CA ILE A 24 2.01 4.60 16.44
C ILE A 24 1.72 5.75 15.46
N ALA A 25 0.54 5.78 14.85
CA ALA A 25 0.16 6.77 13.85
C ALA A 25 -1.36 7.01 13.81
N ASN A 26 -1.74 8.19 13.32
CA ASN A 26 -3.13 8.47 12.94
C ASN A 26 -3.42 7.84 11.58
N ILE A 27 -4.39 6.92 11.53
CA ILE A 27 -4.74 6.23 10.28
C ILE A 27 -5.99 6.85 9.64
N THR A 28 -5.93 7.02 8.32
CA THR A 28 -7.10 7.24 7.47
C THR A 28 -7.18 6.13 6.44
N GLU A 29 -8.39 5.80 6.03
CA GLU A 29 -8.67 4.70 5.11
C GLU A 29 -8.95 5.23 3.71
N MET A 30 -8.48 4.47 2.71
CA MET A 30 -8.83 4.70 1.31
C MET A 30 -10.29 4.31 1.04
N LYS A 31 -10.84 4.74 -0.09
CA LYS A 31 -12.22 4.43 -0.48
C LYS A 31 -12.52 2.92 -0.52
N THR A 32 -11.56 2.13 -0.96
CA THR A 32 -11.58 0.68 -1.08
C THR A 32 -10.52 0.09 -0.16
N ILE A 33 -10.98 -0.78 0.73
CA ILE A 33 -10.18 -1.40 1.78
C ILE A 33 -10.50 -2.89 1.87
N LYS A 34 -9.67 -3.60 2.61
CA LYS A 34 -9.81 -5.02 2.93
C LYS A 34 -9.98 -5.85 1.66
N GLN A 35 -11.01 -6.69 1.59
CA GLN A 35 -11.27 -7.56 0.44
C GLN A 35 -11.50 -6.76 -0.85
N SER A 36 -12.06 -5.56 -0.73
CA SER A 36 -12.37 -4.67 -1.85
C SER A 36 -11.19 -3.79 -2.28
N ALA A 37 -10.06 -3.81 -1.56
CA ALA A 37 -8.91 -2.96 -1.87
C ALA A 37 -8.41 -3.17 -3.31
N ASN A 38 -8.20 -2.07 -4.04
CA ASN A 38 -7.59 -2.14 -5.35
C ASN A 38 -6.19 -2.76 -5.27
N CYS A 39 -5.88 -3.65 -6.23
CA CYS A 39 -4.60 -4.36 -6.28
C CYS A 39 -3.44 -3.37 -6.52
N CYS A 40 -2.25 -3.70 -6.00
CA CYS A 40 -1.04 -2.94 -6.33
C CYS A 40 -0.54 -3.21 -7.76
N GLY A 41 -1.04 -4.23 -8.47
CA GLY A 41 -0.61 -4.59 -9.83
C GLY A 41 0.64 -5.47 -9.93
N ALA A 42 1.37 -5.72 -8.82
CA ALA A 42 2.68 -6.37 -8.89
C ALA A 42 2.65 -7.90 -8.94
N GLY A 43 1.66 -8.52 -8.28
CA GLY A 43 1.57 -9.96 -8.07
C GLY A 43 1.28 -10.78 -9.34
N GLY A 44 1.26 -12.11 -9.21
CA GLY A 44 0.86 -13.02 -10.29
C GLY A 44 1.78 -12.99 -11.53
N GLY A 45 2.99 -12.44 -11.42
CA GLY A 45 3.92 -12.26 -12.54
C GLY A 45 3.62 -11.04 -13.42
N VAL A 46 2.59 -10.24 -13.09
CA VAL A 46 2.15 -9.11 -13.92
C VAL A 46 3.23 -8.05 -14.04
N LYS A 47 3.91 -7.65 -12.95
CA LYS A 47 5.02 -6.68 -13.04
C LYS A 47 6.15 -7.13 -13.96
N LYS A 48 6.42 -8.44 -14.04
CA LYS A 48 7.48 -9.00 -14.88
C LYS A 48 7.05 -9.14 -16.34
N GLY A 49 5.82 -9.60 -16.59
CA GLY A 49 5.32 -9.86 -17.94
C GLY A 49 4.68 -8.64 -18.63
N PHE A 50 4.11 -7.73 -17.84
CA PHE A 50 3.31 -6.59 -18.29
C PHE A 50 3.59 -5.38 -17.37
N SER A 51 4.83 -4.90 -17.37
CA SER A 51 5.29 -3.85 -16.44
C SER A 51 4.49 -2.55 -16.53
N GLU A 52 4.09 -2.14 -17.74
CA GLU A 52 3.26 -0.95 -17.96
C GLU A 52 1.88 -1.11 -17.34
N LEU A 53 1.22 -2.26 -17.56
CA LEU A 53 -0.07 -2.57 -16.95
C LEU A 53 0.01 -2.59 -15.41
N ALA A 54 1.06 -3.21 -14.86
CA ALA A 54 1.29 -3.22 -13.43
C ALA A 54 1.42 -1.80 -12.87
N LEU A 55 2.09 -0.91 -13.59
CA LEU A 55 2.27 0.48 -13.20
C LEU A 55 0.93 1.25 -13.28
N GLU A 56 0.17 1.12 -14.36
CA GLU A 56 -1.15 1.77 -14.50
C GLU A 56 -2.14 1.35 -13.40
N ILE A 57 -2.16 0.06 -13.03
CA ILE A 57 -2.98 -0.43 -11.91
C ILE A 57 -2.54 0.25 -10.59
N ALA A 58 -1.22 0.35 -10.35
CA ALA A 58 -0.69 1.01 -9.17
C ALA A 58 -1.06 2.50 -9.12
N LYS A 59 -1.00 3.22 -10.25
CA LYS A 59 -1.38 4.65 -10.33
C LYS A 59 -2.82 4.87 -9.87
N SER A 60 -3.75 3.98 -10.26
CA SER A 60 -5.13 4.05 -9.78
C SER A 60 -5.21 3.94 -8.26
N ARG A 61 -4.38 3.09 -7.64
CA ARG A 61 -4.33 2.96 -6.19
C ARG A 61 -3.70 4.17 -5.51
N ILE A 62 -2.69 4.79 -6.11
CA ILE A 62 -2.06 6.01 -5.57
C ILE A 62 -3.05 7.17 -5.57
N LYS A 63 -3.80 7.39 -6.66
CA LYS A 63 -4.84 8.44 -6.71
C LYS A 63 -5.86 8.31 -5.59
N GLU A 64 -6.29 7.08 -5.32
CA GLU A 64 -7.20 6.78 -4.22
C GLU A 64 -6.58 7.06 -2.84
N ALA A 65 -5.26 6.86 -2.68
CA ALA A 65 -4.54 7.24 -1.48
C ALA A 65 -4.43 8.77 -1.34
N GLU A 66 -4.21 9.50 -2.43
CA GLU A 66 -4.14 10.97 -2.43
C GLU A 66 -5.47 11.61 -1.99
N GLU A 67 -6.60 11.03 -2.39
CA GLU A 67 -7.94 11.48 -1.98
C GLU A 67 -8.13 11.48 -0.45
N THR A 68 -7.34 10.71 0.30
CA THR A 68 -7.41 10.67 1.76
C THR A 68 -6.71 11.83 2.46
N GLY A 69 -5.85 12.56 1.74
CA GLY A 69 -4.98 13.60 2.31
C GLY A 69 -3.83 13.08 3.18
N ALA A 70 -3.55 11.77 3.15
CA ALA A 70 -2.45 11.18 3.90
C ALA A 70 -1.07 11.57 3.31
N GLU A 71 -0.06 11.66 4.17
CA GLU A 71 1.33 11.86 3.76
C GLU A 71 2.04 10.53 3.44
N TYR A 72 1.62 9.45 4.09
CA TYR A 72 2.27 8.13 4.02
C TYR A 72 1.30 7.06 3.53
N LEU A 73 1.76 6.24 2.58
CA LEU A 73 1.10 5.01 2.17
C LEU A 73 1.87 3.82 2.73
N ILE A 74 1.23 3.09 3.64
CA ILE A 74 1.88 2.01 4.39
C ILE A 74 1.41 0.64 3.90
N SER A 75 2.32 -0.34 3.80
CA SER A 75 2.04 -1.75 3.47
C SER A 75 3.03 -2.67 4.20
N ILE A 76 2.73 -3.97 4.25
CA ILE A 76 3.64 -5.03 4.77
C ILE A 76 4.20 -5.92 3.65
N CYS A 77 3.87 -5.63 2.39
CA CYS A 77 4.23 -6.47 1.27
C CYS A 77 5.30 -5.79 0.41
N PRO A 78 6.52 -6.35 0.30
CA PRO A 78 7.60 -5.77 -0.49
C PRO A 78 7.27 -5.57 -1.97
N PHE A 79 6.42 -6.44 -2.53
CA PHE A 79 5.96 -6.33 -3.92
C PHE A 79 4.99 -5.15 -4.09
N CYS A 80 4.08 -4.96 -3.13
CA CYS A 80 3.22 -3.78 -3.11
C CYS A 80 4.06 -2.52 -2.94
N TYR A 81 4.98 -2.51 -1.97
CA TYR A 81 5.89 -1.39 -1.71
C TYR A 81 6.58 -0.94 -2.99
N ARG A 82 7.30 -1.85 -3.67
CA ARG A 82 8.06 -1.50 -4.86
C ARG A 82 7.18 -0.90 -5.96
N ASN A 83 6.07 -1.57 -6.31
CA ASN A 83 5.28 -1.11 -7.44
C ASN A 83 4.46 0.16 -7.14
N LEU A 84 4.03 0.35 -5.90
CA LEU A 84 3.35 1.58 -5.47
C LEU A 84 4.35 2.74 -5.38
N ALA A 85 5.58 2.50 -4.91
CA ALA A 85 6.66 3.50 -4.94
C ALA A 85 7.02 3.91 -6.36
N ASP A 86 7.13 2.95 -7.29
CA ASP A 86 7.33 3.26 -8.72
C ASP A 86 6.19 4.15 -9.26
N ALA A 87 4.94 3.87 -8.90
CA ALA A 87 3.79 4.65 -9.34
C ALA A 87 3.74 6.06 -8.73
N ILE A 88 4.11 6.21 -7.45
CA ILE A 88 4.27 7.51 -6.78
C ILE A 88 5.27 8.36 -7.55
N ALA A 89 6.44 7.79 -7.87
CA ALA A 89 7.49 8.49 -8.60
C ALA A 89 7.06 8.85 -10.03
N ASP A 90 6.38 7.94 -10.73
CA ASP A 90 5.91 8.15 -12.10
C ASP A 90 4.91 9.30 -12.23
N ILE A 91 3.96 9.42 -11.29
CA ILE A 91 2.95 10.48 -11.33
C ILE A 91 3.37 11.76 -10.58
N GLY A 92 4.57 11.78 -9.99
CA GLY A 92 5.06 12.91 -9.19
C GLY A 92 4.22 13.19 -7.93
N SER A 93 3.67 12.14 -7.31
CA SER A 93 2.88 12.28 -6.09
C SER A 93 3.78 12.66 -4.89
N ASN A 94 3.22 13.42 -3.94
CA ASN A 94 3.90 13.73 -2.67
C ASN A 94 3.76 12.63 -1.61
N LEU A 95 2.99 11.58 -1.89
CA LEU A 95 2.87 10.42 -1.00
C LEU A 95 4.23 9.74 -0.79
N LYS A 96 4.48 9.28 0.43
CA LYS A 96 5.67 8.48 0.75
C LYS A 96 5.28 7.03 1.01
N MET A 97 5.88 6.11 0.26
CA MET A 97 5.71 4.69 0.52
C MET A 97 6.55 4.30 1.74
N VAL A 98 5.95 3.62 2.71
CA VAL A 98 6.61 3.18 3.95
C VAL A 98 6.28 1.72 4.23
N ASP A 99 7.28 0.94 4.61
CA ASP A 99 7.06 -0.41 5.12
C ASP A 99 6.62 -0.34 6.60
N LEU A 100 5.62 -1.13 6.98
CA LEU A 100 5.13 -1.13 8.37
C LEU A 100 6.24 -1.46 9.38
N MET A 101 7.16 -2.35 9.02
CA MET A 101 8.23 -2.77 9.93
C MET A 101 9.23 -1.63 10.16
N GLU A 102 9.55 -0.86 9.13
CA GLU A 102 10.38 0.36 9.24
C GLU A 102 9.70 1.38 10.17
N LEU A 103 8.41 1.64 9.97
CA LEU A 103 7.66 2.56 10.82
C LEU A 103 7.58 2.09 12.28
N LEU A 104 7.47 0.78 12.49
CA LEU A 104 7.47 0.20 13.84
C LEU A 104 8.84 0.34 14.50
N GLU A 105 9.93 0.14 13.77
CA GLU A 105 11.29 0.35 14.27
C GLU A 105 11.52 1.81 14.67
N GLU A 106 11.09 2.76 13.85
CA GLU A 106 11.17 4.20 14.18
C GLU A 106 10.38 4.56 15.45
N ALA A 107 9.22 3.94 15.67
CA ALA A 107 8.38 4.21 16.83
C ALA A 107 8.88 3.57 18.15
N LEU A 108 9.79 2.60 18.07
CA LEU A 108 10.37 1.91 19.23
C LEU A 108 11.68 2.53 19.72
N ASN A 109 12.28 3.41 18.93
CA ASN A 109 13.50 4.16 19.28
C ASN A 109 13.17 5.55 19.84
#